data_AF-A0A9R0Y3L1-F1
#
_entry.id   AF-A0A9R0Y3L1-F1
#
_cell.length_a   1.000
_cell.length_b   1.000
_cell.length_c   1.000
_cell.angle_alpha   90.00
_cell.angle_beta   90.00
_cell.angle_gamma   90.00
#
_symmetry.space_group_name_H-M   'P 1'
#
loop_
_entity.id
_entity.type
_entity.pdbx_description
1 polymer ?
#
loop_
_entity_poly.entity_id
_entity_poly.type
_entity_poly.pdbx_seq_one_letter_code
_entity_poly.pdbx_strand_id
1 'polypeptide(L)'
;MIKSMVYYGNTSIGEVEVWPKGDTNLGAAAWAREIRVDRLSPPSERCLPLAVMHTVAVGARCLVMESRPPKAADEPPPPLVAMHAACLRDNKTAVVPLGEEELHLVAMTSGRNLTNHACFWGYKVPFGLYNSCLTMLNLRCLGIVFDLDETLIVANTTRSFEDRIDSLQRKLSNETDPQRMNGMLAEIKRYQDDRSILKQYIEGDQVYDDGKMYKVQPEIVPPLSDNHQSLTRPVIRLQEKNIILTRINPL
;
A
#
# COMPACT_ATOMS: atom_id res chain seq x y z
N MET A 1 -25.78 4.50 -12.69
CA MET A 1 -25.28 3.11 -12.64
C MET A 1 -25.05 2.66 -14.07
N ILE A 2 -23.90 2.05 -14.34
CA ILE A 2 -23.50 1.58 -15.67
C ILE A 2 -23.25 0.07 -15.56
N LYS A 3 -23.80 -0.70 -16.49
CA LYS A 3 -23.48 -2.11 -16.64
C LYS A 3 -22.18 -2.22 -17.43
N SER A 4 -21.22 -2.96 -16.88
CA SER A 4 -19.88 -3.04 -17.44
C SER A 4 -19.42 -4.49 -17.49
N MET A 5 -18.65 -4.84 -18.51
CA MET A 5 -17.99 -6.14 -18.60
C MET A 5 -16.56 -6.01 -18.08
N VAL A 6 -16.14 -6.93 -17.21
CA VAL A 6 -14.76 -6.99 -16.71
C VAL A 6 -14.00 -8.05 -17.48
N TYR A 7 -12.79 -7.71 -17.90
CA TYR A 7 -11.85 -8.59 -18.57
C TYR A 7 -10.58 -8.72 -17.76
N TYR A 8 -9.96 -9.90 -17.78
CA TYR A 8 -8.56 -10.11 -17.38
C TYR A 8 -7.76 -10.47 -18.63
N GLY A 9 -6.90 -9.55 -19.08
CA GLY A 9 -6.34 -9.59 -20.42
C GLY A 9 -7.44 -9.57 -21.48
N ASN A 10 -7.54 -10.63 -22.28
CA ASN A 10 -8.55 -10.79 -23.34
C ASN A 10 -9.77 -11.64 -22.91
N THR A 11 -9.78 -12.17 -21.69
CA THR A 11 -10.82 -13.09 -21.22
C THR A 11 -11.86 -12.34 -20.39
N SER A 12 -13.14 -12.44 -20.75
CA SER A 12 -14.24 -11.90 -19.94
C SER A 12 -14.36 -12.70 -18.63
N ILE A 13 -14.33 -12.01 -17.48
CA ILE A 13 -14.36 -12.65 -16.15
C ILE A 13 -15.66 -12.40 -15.38
N GLY A 14 -16.50 -11.45 -15.82
CA GLY A 14 -17.83 -11.25 -15.27
C GLY A 14 -18.45 -9.88 -15.55
N GLU A 15 -19.76 -9.79 -15.37
CA GLU A 15 -20.52 -8.53 -15.41
C GLU A 15 -20.55 -7.84 -14.04
N VAL A 16 -20.47 -6.52 -14.04
CA VAL A 16 -20.59 -5.69 -12.84
C VAL A 16 -21.53 -4.51 -13.08
N GLU A 17 -22.14 -4.06 -11.99
CA GLU A 17 -22.80 -2.76 -11.93
C GLU A 17 -21.84 -1.76 -11.31
N VAL A 18 -21.66 -0.62 -11.97
CA VAL A 18 -20.69 0.40 -11.60
C VAL A 18 -21.42 1.68 -11.22
N TRP A 19 -21.09 2.23 -10.06
CA TRP A 19 -21.57 3.51 -9.57
C TRP A 19 -20.42 4.51 -9.52
N PRO A 20 -20.53 5.66 -10.21
CA PRO A 20 -19.54 6.72 -10.09
C PRO A 20 -19.47 7.25 -8.65
N LYS A 21 -18.28 7.66 -8.24
CA LYS A 21 -18.02 8.36 -6.98
C LYS A 21 -17.11 9.56 -7.26
N GLY A 22 -17.22 10.59 -6.40
CA GLY A 22 -16.54 11.86 -6.61
C GLY A 22 -16.94 12.53 -7.93
N ASP A 23 -16.02 13.27 -8.52
CA ASP A 23 -16.25 14.06 -9.74
C ASP A 23 -16.04 13.26 -11.04
N THR A 24 -15.93 11.93 -10.95
CA THR A 24 -15.66 11.10 -12.13
C THR A 24 -16.90 10.95 -13.01
N ASN A 25 -16.85 11.56 -14.20
CA ASN A 25 -17.88 11.37 -15.21
C ASN A 25 -17.68 10.05 -15.97
N LEU A 26 -18.16 8.95 -15.38
CA LEU A 26 -18.09 7.63 -16.01
C LEU A 26 -18.85 7.53 -17.35
N GLY A 27 -19.79 8.43 -17.64
CA GLY A 27 -20.52 8.45 -18.91
C GLY A 27 -19.67 8.85 -20.11
N ALA A 28 -18.60 9.63 -19.88
CA ALA A 28 -17.62 10.05 -20.89
C ALA A 28 -16.37 9.16 -20.92
N ALA A 29 -16.19 8.30 -19.91
CA ALA A 29 -15.03 7.43 -19.80
C ALA A 29 -15.18 6.19 -20.70
N ALA A 30 -14.39 6.12 -21.78
CA ALA A 30 -14.43 4.98 -22.71
C ALA A 30 -14.17 3.62 -22.05
N TRP A 31 -13.33 3.60 -21.01
CA TRP A 31 -13.00 2.39 -20.23
C TRP A 31 -14.12 1.94 -19.27
N ALA A 32 -15.13 2.79 -19.00
CA ALA A 32 -16.14 2.47 -18.00
C ALA A 32 -17.10 1.35 -18.44
N ARG A 33 -17.25 1.09 -19.75
CA ARG A 33 -18.09 -0.03 -20.25
C ARG A 33 -17.34 -1.36 -20.30
N GLU A 34 -16.04 -1.30 -20.56
CA GLU A 34 -15.15 -2.45 -20.63
C GLU A 34 -13.94 -2.24 -19.72
N ILE A 35 -14.04 -2.78 -18.51
CA ILE A 35 -12.97 -2.67 -17.51
C ILE A 35 -11.96 -3.77 -17.79
N ARG A 36 -10.78 -3.40 -18.29
CA ARG A 36 -9.72 -4.33 -18.68
C ARG A 36 -8.62 -4.38 -17.64
N VAL A 37 -8.67 -5.39 -16.77
CA VAL A 37 -7.61 -5.68 -15.81
C VAL A 37 -6.41 -6.26 -16.56
N ASP A 38 -5.28 -5.59 -16.43
CA ASP A 38 -4.00 -6.02 -17.01
C ASP A 38 -3.28 -7.00 -16.07
N ARG A 39 -3.23 -6.66 -14.78
CA ARG A 39 -2.48 -7.42 -13.78
C ARG A 39 -3.05 -7.25 -12.37
N LEU A 40 -2.58 -8.10 -11.46
CA LEU A 40 -2.71 -7.85 -10.03
C LEU A 40 -1.46 -7.12 -9.52
N SER A 41 -1.64 -6.18 -8.59
CA SER A 41 -0.50 -5.49 -7.96
C SER A 41 0.37 -6.47 -7.15
N PRO A 42 1.61 -6.09 -6.81
CA PRO A 42 2.33 -6.72 -5.71
C PRO A 42 1.47 -6.73 -4.42
N PRO A 43 1.68 -7.71 -3.53
CA PRO A 43 0.98 -7.76 -2.25
C PRO A 43 1.46 -6.64 -1.32
N SER A 44 0.55 -6.06 -0.56
CA SER A 44 0.90 -5.17 0.55
C SER A 44 1.14 -5.97 1.83
N GLU A 45 2.32 -5.85 2.42
CA GLU A 45 2.72 -6.61 3.62
C GLU A 45 2.38 -5.88 4.93
N ARG A 46 2.20 -4.55 4.89
CA ARG A 46 2.07 -3.71 6.09
C ARG A 46 0.69 -3.11 6.27
N CYS A 47 0.12 -2.56 5.20
CA CYS A 47 -1.14 -1.84 5.23
C CYS A 47 -2.16 -2.51 4.30
N LEU A 48 -3.44 -2.50 4.65
CA LEU A 48 -4.45 -2.92 3.70
C LEU A 48 -4.40 -2.02 2.46
N PRO A 49 -4.60 -2.55 1.23
CA PRO A 49 -4.62 -1.74 0.02
C PRO A 49 -5.50 -0.50 0.11
N LEU A 50 -6.64 -0.62 0.81
CA LEU A 50 -7.54 0.49 1.09
C LEU A 50 -6.90 1.62 1.91
N ALA A 51 -6.13 1.27 2.94
CA ALA A 51 -5.46 2.26 3.79
C ALA A 51 -4.40 3.02 3.00
N VAL A 52 -3.62 2.31 2.18
CA VAL A 52 -2.63 2.94 1.27
C VAL A 52 -3.32 3.92 0.34
N MET A 53 -4.41 3.52 -0.32
CA MET A 53 -5.16 4.40 -1.23
C MET A 53 -5.73 5.64 -0.54
N HIS A 54 -6.31 5.49 0.65
CA HIS A 54 -6.84 6.63 1.38
C HIS A 54 -5.77 7.64 1.75
N THR A 55 -4.53 7.22 1.94
CA THR A 55 -3.44 8.16 2.24
C THR A 55 -2.85 8.79 0.99
N VAL A 56 -2.56 7.99 -0.04
CA VAL A 56 -1.81 8.48 -1.22
C VAL A 56 -2.70 9.07 -2.29
N ALA A 57 -4.02 8.89 -2.16
CA ALA A 57 -5.01 9.26 -3.15
C ALA A 57 -6.31 9.74 -2.46
N VAL A 58 -6.18 10.70 -1.55
CA VAL A 58 -7.32 11.32 -0.84
C VAL A 58 -8.34 11.85 -1.85
N GLY A 59 -9.60 11.43 -1.73
CA GLY A 59 -10.68 11.84 -2.64
C GLY A 59 -10.65 11.17 -4.02
N ALA A 60 -9.65 10.36 -4.35
CA ALA A 60 -9.49 9.75 -5.66
C ALA A 60 -10.37 8.51 -5.92
N ARG A 61 -11.25 8.16 -4.97
CA ARG A 61 -12.22 7.07 -5.14
C ARG A 61 -13.23 7.47 -6.21
N CYS A 62 -13.06 6.92 -7.40
CA CYS A 62 -13.80 7.30 -8.60
C CYS A 62 -15.01 6.39 -8.88
N LEU A 63 -15.04 5.17 -8.34
CA LEU A 63 -16.16 4.26 -8.52
C LEU A 63 -16.30 3.23 -7.40
N VAL A 64 -17.50 2.65 -7.34
CA VAL A 64 -17.78 1.37 -6.68
C VAL A 64 -18.31 0.43 -7.75
N MET A 65 -17.84 -0.82 -7.77
CA MET A 65 -18.40 -1.85 -8.65
C MET A 65 -18.75 -3.10 -7.86
N GLU A 66 -19.89 -3.69 -8.20
CA GLU A 66 -20.40 -4.90 -7.56
C GLU A 66 -20.84 -5.91 -8.62
N SER A 67 -20.50 -7.18 -8.41
CA SER A 67 -21.03 -8.27 -9.23
C SER A 67 -22.47 -8.57 -8.86
N ARG A 68 -23.24 -9.14 -9.79
CA ARG A 68 -24.53 -9.70 -9.39
C ARG A 68 -24.32 -10.92 -8.49
N PRO A 69 -25.14 -11.09 -7.44
CA PRO A 69 -25.16 -12.35 -6.70
C PRO A 69 -25.57 -13.50 -7.64
N PRO A 70 -25.04 -14.72 -7.44
CA PRO A 70 -25.40 -15.87 -8.25
C PRO A 70 -26.89 -16.21 -8.11
N LYS A 71 -27.47 -16.79 -9.15
CA LYS A 71 -28.90 -17.17 -9.16
C LYS A 71 -29.16 -18.44 -8.35
N ALA A 72 -28.16 -19.31 -8.19
CA ALA A 72 -28.21 -20.54 -7.41
C ALA A 72 -26.97 -20.69 -6.53
N ALA A 73 -27.11 -21.30 -5.36
CA ALA A 73 -26.04 -21.43 -4.36
C ALA A 73 -24.92 -22.41 -4.75
N ASP A 74 -25.22 -23.38 -5.64
CA ASP A 74 -24.31 -24.47 -6.04
C ASP A 74 -23.49 -24.16 -7.31
N GLU A 75 -23.61 -22.97 -7.89
CA GLU A 75 -22.79 -22.59 -9.04
C GLU A 75 -21.34 -22.32 -8.61
N PRO A 76 -20.34 -22.78 -9.37
CA PRO A 76 -18.94 -22.46 -9.10
C PRO A 76 -18.75 -20.94 -9.12
N PRO A 77 -17.90 -20.39 -8.23
CA PRO A 77 -17.72 -18.95 -8.13
C PRO A 77 -17.24 -18.39 -9.47
N PRO A 78 -17.89 -17.33 -9.99
CA PRO A 78 -17.47 -16.69 -11.23
C PRO A 78 -15.99 -16.28 -11.18
N PRO A 79 -15.25 -16.26 -12.31
CA PRO A 79 -13.85 -15.87 -12.33
C PRO A 79 -13.57 -14.51 -11.67
N LEU A 80 -14.49 -13.56 -11.80
CA LEU A 80 -14.43 -12.27 -11.10
C LEU A 80 -14.44 -12.40 -9.56
N VAL A 81 -15.25 -13.32 -9.02
CA VAL A 81 -15.32 -13.61 -7.58
C VAL A 81 -14.03 -14.27 -7.11
N ALA A 82 -13.46 -15.17 -7.91
CA ALA A 82 -12.16 -15.75 -7.62
C ALA A 82 -11.04 -14.69 -7.58
N MET A 83 -11.05 -13.74 -8.52
CA MET A 83 -10.12 -12.60 -8.53
C MET A 83 -10.31 -11.71 -7.30
N HIS A 84 -11.56 -11.40 -6.93
CA HIS A 84 -11.90 -10.65 -5.71
C HIS A 84 -11.36 -11.32 -4.45
N ALA A 85 -11.60 -12.62 -4.30
CA ALA A 85 -11.10 -13.41 -3.18
C ALA A 85 -9.57 -13.44 -3.15
N ALA A 86 -8.91 -13.54 -4.31
CA ALA A 86 -7.45 -13.48 -4.40
C ALA A 86 -6.90 -12.11 -3.98
N CYS A 87 -7.53 -11.01 -4.40
CA CYS A 87 -7.15 -9.66 -3.98
C CYS A 87 -7.27 -9.47 -2.46
N LEU A 88 -8.36 -9.96 -1.84
CA LEU A 88 -8.54 -9.90 -0.38
C LEU A 88 -7.50 -10.74 0.36
N ARG A 89 -7.31 -11.99 -0.05
CA ARG A 89 -6.41 -12.93 0.62
C ARG A 89 -4.96 -12.50 0.53
N ASP A 90 -4.54 -12.01 -0.63
CA ASP A 90 -3.15 -11.73 -0.92
C ASP A 90 -2.80 -10.23 -0.74
N ASN A 91 -3.72 -9.41 -0.22
CA ASN A 91 -3.59 -7.96 -0.08
C ASN A 91 -3.16 -7.27 -1.39
N LYS A 92 -3.83 -7.61 -2.49
CA LYS A 92 -3.57 -7.07 -3.84
C LYS A 92 -4.72 -6.21 -4.33
N THR A 93 -4.45 -5.46 -5.38
CA THR A 93 -5.45 -4.73 -6.17
C THR A 93 -5.44 -5.26 -7.60
N ALA A 94 -6.59 -5.21 -8.28
CA ALA A 94 -6.64 -5.46 -9.71
C ALA A 94 -6.39 -4.13 -10.45
N VAL A 95 -5.43 -4.11 -11.38
CA VAL A 95 -4.92 -2.88 -12.00
C VAL A 95 -5.43 -2.78 -13.43
N VAL A 96 -6.03 -1.63 -13.74
CA VAL A 96 -6.56 -1.27 -15.06
C VAL A 96 -5.75 -0.06 -15.55
N PRO A 97 -4.92 -0.22 -16.60
CA PRO A 97 -4.12 0.89 -17.13
C PRO A 97 -5.01 1.88 -17.88
N LEU A 98 -4.84 3.17 -17.61
CA LEU A 98 -5.60 4.27 -18.21
C LEU A 98 -4.68 5.34 -18.83
N GLY A 99 -3.55 4.92 -19.42
CA GLY A 99 -2.52 5.82 -19.96
C GLY A 99 -1.58 6.31 -18.86
N GLU A 100 -1.57 7.61 -18.59
CA GLU A 100 -0.75 8.25 -17.54
C GLU A 100 -1.26 7.97 -16.11
N GLU A 101 -2.42 7.32 -16.00
CA GLU A 101 -3.05 6.95 -14.74
C GLU A 101 -3.35 5.46 -14.72
N GLU A 102 -3.58 4.93 -13.52
CA GLU A 102 -4.01 3.57 -13.27
C GLU A 102 -5.26 3.59 -12.41
N LEU A 103 -6.23 2.76 -12.77
CA LEU A 103 -7.37 2.46 -11.93
C LEU A 103 -7.05 1.19 -11.14
N HIS A 104 -6.94 1.34 -9.82
CA HIS A 104 -6.78 0.24 -8.89
C HIS A 104 -8.13 -0.14 -8.29
N LEU A 105 -8.53 -1.38 -8.51
CA LEU A 105 -9.72 -1.98 -7.94
C LEU A 105 -9.34 -2.68 -6.63
N VAL A 106 -9.70 -2.04 -5.52
CA VAL A 106 -9.49 -2.54 -4.15
C VAL A 106 -10.67 -3.44 -3.79
N ALA A 107 -10.40 -4.71 -3.49
CA ALA A 107 -11.44 -5.65 -3.09
C ALA A 107 -11.97 -5.29 -1.69
N MET A 108 -13.29 -5.29 -1.56
CA MET A 108 -14.00 -4.93 -0.34
C MET A 108 -14.87 -6.10 0.13
N THR A 109 -14.97 -6.29 1.44
CA THR A 109 -15.95 -7.21 2.03
C THR A 109 -17.32 -6.55 2.00
N SER A 110 -18.31 -7.24 1.43
CA SER A 110 -19.69 -6.73 1.44
C SER A 110 -20.26 -6.87 2.85
N GLY A 111 -20.82 -5.79 3.41
CA GLY A 111 -21.49 -5.82 4.72
C GLY A 111 -22.75 -6.70 4.76
N ARG A 112 -23.18 -7.26 3.62
CA ARG A 112 -24.35 -8.13 3.50
C ARG A 112 -24.05 -9.63 3.62
N ASN A 113 -22.80 -10.03 3.90
CA ASN A 113 -22.37 -11.44 3.99
C ASN A 113 -22.85 -12.32 2.82
N LEU A 114 -22.92 -11.72 1.62
CA LEU A 114 -23.32 -12.44 0.42
C LEU A 114 -22.16 -13.32 -0.02
N THR A 115 -22.36 -14.64 0.03
CA THR A 115 -21.43 -15.61 -0.53
C THR A 115 -21.36 -15.42 -2.04
N ASN A 116 -20.17 -15.62 -2.62
CA ASN A 116 -19.92 -15.52 -4.06
C ASN A 116 -20.28 -14.16 -4.70
N HIS A 117 -20.01 -13.06 -3.99
CA HIS A 117 -20.22 -11.71 -4.47
C HIS A 117 -18.91 -10.92 -4.46
N ALA A 118 -18.60 -10.25 -5.56
CA ALA A 118 -17.42 -9.42 -5.69
C ALA A 118 -17.79 -7.94 -5.56
N CYS A 119 -17.18 -7.25 -4.62
CA CYS A 119 -17.31 -5.81 -4.43
C CYS A 119 -15.92 -5.17 -4.51
N PHE A 120 -15.77 -4.15 -5.36
CA PHE A 120 -14.52 -3.41 -5.47
C PHE A 120 -14.77 -1.90 -5.39
N TRP A 121 -13.85 -1.20 -4.76
CA TRP A 121 -13.76 0.25 -4.82
C TRP A 121 -12.62 0.64 -5.76
N GLY A 122 -12.91 1.49 -6.73
CA GLY A 122 -11.94 1.94 -7.72
C GLY A 122 -11.31 3.27 -7.31
N TYR A 123 -9.99 3.31 -7.36
CA TYR A 123 -9.16 4.48 -7.11
C TYR A 123 -8.35 4.80 -8.36
N LYS A 124 -8.46 6.03 -8.84
CA LYS A 124 -7.67 6.51 -9.98
C LYS A 124 -6.44 7.23 -9.46
N VAL A 125 -5.25 6.76 -9.82
CA VAL A 125 -3.98 7.30 -9.33
C VAL A 125 -3.00 7.47 -10.49
N PRO A 126 -1.98 8.35 -10.38
CA PRO A 126 -0.90 8.41 -11.34
C PRO A 126 -0.22 7.05 -11.53
N PHE A 127 0.21 6.77 -12.76
CA PHE A 127 0.87 5.51 -13.11
C PHE A 127 2.04 5.21 -12.17
N GLY A 128 2.06 4.01 -11.59
CA GLY A 128 3.14 3.54 -10.73
C GLY A 128 3.10 4.05 -9.28
N LEU A 129 2.27 5.05 -8.93
CA LEU A 129 2.25 5.62 -7.58
C LEU A 129 2.00 4.55 -6.51
N TYR A 130 0.97 3.71 -6.69
CA TYR A 130 0.66 2.66 -5.73
C TYR A 130 1.80 1.66 -5.57
N ASN A 131 2.44 1.25 -6.67
CA ASN A 131 3.57 0.34 -6.63
C ASN A 131 4.78 0.96 -5.92
N SER A 132 5.10 2.23 -6.19
CA SER A 132 6.16 2.96 -5.48
C SER A 132 5.88 3.02 -3.98
N CYS A 133 4.63 3.29 -3.59
CA CYS A 133 4.21 3.27 -2.19
C CYS A 133 4.36 1.88 -1.56
N LEU A 134 3.96 0.81 -2.26
CA LEU A 134 4.15 -0.56 -1.77
C LEU A 134 5.63 -0.93 -1.65
N THR A 135 6.46 -0.54 -2.61
CA THR A 135 7.90 -0.75 -2.52
C THR A 135 8.45 -0.08 -1.27
N MET A 136 8.09 1.17 -0.97
CA MET A 136 8.51 1.83 0.26
C MET A 136 7.98 1.13 1.53
N LEU A 137 6.69 0.76 1.54
CA LEU A 137 6.04 0.12 2.70
C LEU A 137 6.54 -1.30 2.97
N ASN A 138 6.87 -2.07 1.94
CA ASN A 138 7.29 -3.46 2.08
C ASN A 138 8.79 -3.59 2.35
N LEU A 139 9.61 -2.66 1.84
CA LEU A 139 11.07 -2.74 1.99
C LEU A 139 11.53 -2.47 3.42
N ARG A 140 10.80 -1.64 4.17
CA ARG A 140 11.25 -1.14 5.47
C ARG A 140 10.17 -1.25 6.54
N CYS A 141 10.65 -1.49 7.76
CA CYS A 141 9.91 -1.48 9.01
C CYS A 141 9.97 -0.10 9.68
N LEU A 142 10.81 0.81 9.19
CA LEU A 142 10.80 2.21 9.62
C LEU A 142 9.47 2.86 9.24
N GLY A 143 8.95 3.72 10.14
CA GLY A 143 7.72 4.45 9.88
C GLY A 143 7.86 5.38 8.67
N ILE A 144 6.77 5.56 7.93
CA ILE A 144 6.74 6.46 6.76
C ILE A 144 5.90 7.69 7.13
N VAL A 145 6.52 8.87 7.00
CA VAL A 145 5.86 10.17 7.15
C VAL A 145 5.82 10.82 5.77
N PHE A 146 4.63 11.18 5.29
CA PHE A 146 4.48 11.98 4.07
C PHE A 146 4.56 13.46 4.42
N ASP A 147 5.30 14.22 3.60
CA ASP A 147 5.49 15.67 3.74
C ASP A 147 4.31 16.47 3.16
N LEU A 148 3.10 16.13 3.61
CA LEU A 148 1.89 16.91 3.44
C LEU A 148 1.15 16.82 4.77
N ASP A 149 1.37 17.81 5.63
CA ASP A 149 0.64 18.06 6.88
C ASP A 149 0.56 16.86 7.86
N GLU A 150 1.71 16.30 8.23
CA GLU A 150 1.85 15.37 9.38
C GLU A 150 1.12 14.02 9.22
N THR A 151 0.94 13.53 7.99
CA THR A 151 0.36 12.19 7.80
C THR A 151 1.42 11.10 7.98
N LEU A 152 1.41 10.49 9.17
CA LEU A 152 2.14 9.28 9.50
C LEU A 152 1.32 8.04 9.07
N ILE A 153 1.75 7.32 8.04
CA ILE A 153 1.03 6.10 7.58
C ILE A 153 1.22 4.95 8.55
N VAL A 154 2.46 4.80 9.04
CA VAL A 154 2.87 3.77 9.98
C VAL A 154 3.90 4.39 10.91
N ALA A 155 3.71 4.25 12.21
CA ALA A 155 4.78 4.48 13.20
C ALA A 155 5.17 3.17 13.87
N ASN A 156 6.47 3.00 14.04
CA ASN A 156 7.02 2.03 14.96
C ASN A 156 7.83 2.74 16.03
N THR A 157 7.64 2.33 17.28
CA THR A 157 8.51 2.70 18.40
C THR A 157 9.59 1.65 18.56
N THR A 158 10.70 1.95 19.22
CA THR A 158 11.73 0.94 19.55
C THR A 158 11.12 -0.31 20.19
N ARG A 159 10.13 -0.11 21.07
CA ARG A 159 9.38 -1.20 21.70
C ARG A 159 8.55 -2.01 20.70
N SER A 160 7.87 -1.37 19.75
CA SER A 160 7.09 -2.12 18.74
C SER A 160 7.97 -2.92 17.78
N PHE A 161 9.21 -2.46 17.52
CA PHE A 161 10.22 -3.27 16.82
C PHE A 161 10.57 -4.53 17.61
N GLU A 162 10.89 -4.39 18.90
CA GLU A 162 11.29 -5.49 19.78
C GLU A 162 10.16 -6.51 19.95
N ASP A 163 8.95 -6.05 20.28
CA ASP A 163 7.77 -6.91 20.44
C ASP A 163 7.47 -7.71 19.16
N ARG A 164 7.68 -7.11 17.98
CA ARG A 164 7.44 -7.76 16.70
C ARG A 164 8.52 -8.77 16.34
N ILE A 165 9.80 -8.47 16.61
CA ILE A 165 10.89 -9.43 16.46
C ILE A 165 10.65 -10.66 17.34
N ASP A 166 10.32 -10.46 18.62
CA ASP A 166 10.06 -11.54 19.57
C ASP A 166 8.86 -12.39 19.14
N SER A 167 7.77 -11.75 18.68
CA SER A 167 6.59 -12.45 18.18
C SER A 167 6.91 -13.32 16.96
N LEU A 168 7.68 -12.80 16.00
CA LEU A 168 8.08 -13.54 14.81
C LEU A 168 9.02 -14.69 15.15
N GLN A 169 9.97 -14.49 16.07
CA GLN A 169 10.88 -15.55 16.54
C GLN A 169 10.13 -16.70 17.21
N ARG A 170 9.13 -16.40 18.07
CA ARG A 170 8.28 -17.43 18.70
C ARG A 170 7.40 -18.17 17.69
N LYS A 171 6.93 -17.49 16.65
CA LYS A 171 6.19 -18.17 15.58
C LYS A 171 7.12 -19.05 14.76
N LEU A 172 8.35 -18.59 14.48
CA LEU A 172 9.33 -19.30 13.66
C LEU A 172 9.72 -20.62 14.32
N SER A 173 9.85 -20.66 15.64
CA SER A 173 10.18 -21.90 16.37
C SER A 173 9.11 -22.99 16.23
N ASN A 174 7.88 -22.62 15.84
CA ASN A 174 6.75 -23.54 15.66
C ASN A 174 6.39 -23.77 14.18
N GLU A 175 7.07 -23.10 13.25
CA GLU A 175 6.80 -23.22 11.82
C GLU A 175 7.65 -24.33 11.20
N THR A 176 7.02 -25.15 10.34
CA THR A 176 7.65 -26.31 9.71
C THR A 176 7.76 -26.17 8.20
N ASP A 177 6.97 -25.27 7.60
CA ASP A 177 7.00 -25.02 6.18
C ASP A 177 8.22 -24.16 5.78
N PRO A 178 9.14 -24.68 4.93
CA PRO A 178 10.39 -23.98 4.61
C PRO A 178 10.18 -22.61 3.94
N GLN A 179 9.11 -22.46 3.15
CA GLN A 179 8.82 -21.19 2.47
C GLN A 179 8.36 -20.14 3.48
N ARG A 180 7.46 -20.51 4.39
CA ARG A 180 7.01 -19.64 5.48
C ARG A 180 8.14 -19.29 6.43
N MET A 181 8.99 -20.25 6.78
CA MET A 181 10.18 -20.00 7.60
C MET A 181 11.10 -18.97 6.96
N ASN A 182 11.42 -19.12 5.68
CA ASN A 182 12.27 -18.16 4.95
C ASN A 182 11.64 -16.77 4.91
N GLY A 183 10.33 -16.67 4.69
CA GLY A 183 9.59 -15.41 4.73
C GLY A 183 9.71 -14.74 6.10
N MET A 184 9.54 -15.50 7.18
CA MET A 184 9.63 -15.00 8.55
C MET A 184 11.07 -14.59 8.93
N LEU A 185 12.08 -15.36 8.52
CA LEU A 185 13.48 -15.01 8.71
C LEU A 185 13.84 -13.71 7.99
N ALA A 186 13.37 -13.55 6.75
CA ALA A 186 13.56 -12.32 6.00
C ALA A 186 12.86 -11.13 6.68
N GLU A 187 11.65 -11.33 7.23
CA GLU A 187 10.94 -10.28 7.98
C GLU A 187 11.70 -9.90 9.27
N ILE A 188 12.16 -10.88 10.06
CA ILE A 188 12.96 -10.64 11.28
C ILE A 188 14.23 -9.84 10.95
N LYS A 189 14.95 -10.25 9.90
CA LYS A 189 16.17 -9.56 9.47
C LYS A 189 15.87 -8.10 9.09
N ARG A 190 14.77 -7.83 8.36
CA ARG A 190 14.35 -6.45 8.05
C ARG A 190 14.11 -5.62 9.31
N TYR A 191 13.42 -6.17 10.31
CA TYR A 191 13.19 -5.47 11.58
C TYR A 191 14.49 -5.19 12.35
N GLN A 192 15.43 -6.14 12.36
CA GLN A 192 16.72 -5.98 13.03
C GLN A 192 17.60 -4.93 12.35
N ASP A 193 17.71 -4.98 11.02
CA ASP A 193 18.49 -4.04 10.23
C ASP A 193 17.97 -2.60 10.44
N ASP A 194 16.66 -2.40 10.35
CA ASP A 194 16.03 -1.09 10.51
C ASP A 194 16.11 -0.58 11.96
N ARG A 195 15.95 -1.46 12.97
CA ARG A 195 16.15 -1.10 14.39
C ARG A 195 17.58 -0.64 14.64
N SER A 196 18.57 -1.30 14.02
CA SER A 196 19.98 -0.92 14.13
C SER A 196 20.23 0.47 13.56
N ILE A 197 19.72 0.75 12.35
CA ILE A 197 19.83 2.07 11.71
C ILE A 197 19.21 3.17 12.60
N LEU A 198 17.99 2.93 13.10
CA LEU A 198 17.30 3.89 13.95
C LEU A 198 18.06 4.14 15.26
N LYS A 199 18.59 3.08 15.88
CA LYS A 199 19.37 3.19 17.12
C LYS A 199 20.63 4.03 16.91
N GLN A 200 21.38 3.79 15.84
CA GLN A 200 22.60 4.55 15.52
C GLN A 200 22.30 6.04 15.34
N TYR A 201 21.20 6.37 14.63
CA TYR A 201 20.77 7.75 14.46
C TYR A 201 20.39 8.42 15.77
N ILE A 202 19.57 7.76 16.61
CA ILE A 202 19.13 8.30 17.91
C ILE A 202 20.31 8.52 18.87
N GLU A 203 21.27 7.59 18.92
CA GLU A 203 22.36 7.63 19.90
C GLU A 203 23.55 8.49 19.47
N GLY A 204 23.79 8.64 18.16
CA GLY A 204 25.04 9.22 17.67
C GLY A 204 24.92 10.20 16.50
N ASP A 205 23.72 10.54 16.04
CA ASP A 205 23.49 11.42 14.87
C ASP A 205 24.28 10.97 13.62
N GLN A 206 24.50 9.66 13.52
CA GLN A 206 25.23 9.03 12.43
C GLN A 206 24.71 7.61 12.19
N VAL A 207 24.90 7.10 10.98
CA VAL A 207 24.57 5.72 10.61
C VAL A 207 25.74 5.13 9.84
N TYR A 208 26.16 3.93 10.23
CA TYR A 208 27.10 3.12 9.48
C TYR A 208 26.33 2.09 8.66
N ASP A 209 26.53 2.14 7.34
CA ASP A 209 25.77 1.37 6.38
C ASP A 209 26.68 0.94 5.22
N ASP A 210 26.73 -0.36 4.94
CA ASP A 210 27.52 -0.96 3.85
C ASP A 210 28.97 -0.45 3.76
N GLY A 211 29.63 -0.34 4.91
CA GLY A 211 31.04 0.10 4.98
C GLY A 211 31.23 1.61 5.07
N LYS A 212 30.16 2.40 4.91
CA LYS A 212 30.19 3.86 4.85
C LYS A 212 29.48 4.50 6.03
N MET A 213 30.06 5.57 6.56
CA MET A 213 29.47 6.36 7.63
C MET A 213 28.75 7.58 7.05
N TYR A 214 27.49 7.75 7.43
CA TYR A 214 26.64 8.88 7.10
C TYR A 214 26.42 9.70 8.36
N LYS A 215 26.75 10.99 8.32
CA LYS A 215 26.54 11.91 9.43
C LYS A 215 25.38 12.84 9.13
N VAL A 216 24.69 13.26 10.17
CA VAL A 216 23.61 14.24 10.09
C VAL A 216 24.05 15.50 9.34
N GLN A 217 23.20 15.98 8.45
CA GLN A 217 23.34 17.24 7.74
C GLN A 217 22.18 18.16 8.11
N PRO A 218 22.44 19.44 8.46
CA PRO A 218 21.37 20.40 8.66
C PRO A 218 20.72 20.73 7.31
N GLU A 219 19.41 20.58 7.22
CA GLU A 219 18.61 20.95 6.05
C GLU A 219 17.62 22.05 6.45
N ILE A 220 17.66 23.19 5.76
CA ILE A 220 16.77 24.32 6.03
C ILE A 220 15.45 24.07 5.32
N VAL A 221 14.37 23.99 6.09
CA VAL A 221 13.00 23.92 5.59
C VAL A 221 12.51 25.36 5.35
N PRO A 222 12.14 25.71 4.11
CA PRO A 222 11.58 27.01 3.81
C PRO A 222 10.33 27.29 4.65
N PRO A 223 10.10 28.53 5.09
CA PRO A 223 8.89 28.88 5.82
C PRO A 223 7.66 28.75 4.91
N LEU A 224 6.57 28.21 5.47
CA LEU A 224 5.30 28.01 4.75
C LEU A 224 4.57 29.34 4.47
N SER A 225 4.92 30.42 5.18
CA SER A 225 4.44 31.79 4.94
C SER A 225 5.37 32.81 5.63
N ASP A 226 5.25 34.09 5.27
CA ASP A 226 6.13 35.19 5.72
C ASP A 226 6.23 35.35 7.25
N ASN A 227 5.27 34.81 8.01
CA ASN A 227 5.26 34.85 9.48
C ASN A 227 5.85 33.61 10.16
N HIS A 228 6.25 32.57 9.40
CA HIS A 228 6.88 31.37 9.97
C HIS A 228 8.41 31.50 9.95
N GLN A 229 9.07 31.10 11.03
CA GLN A 229 10.53 30.99 11.06
C GLN A 229 10.98 29.77 10.23
N SER A 230 12.12 29.89 9.56
CA SER A 230 12.77 28.74 8.91
C SER A 230 13.18 27.71 9.95
N LEU A 231 12.84 26.44 9.71
CA LEU A 231 13.17 25.33 10.59
C LEU A 231 14.42 24.62 10.05
N THR A 232 15.42 24.35 10.89
CA THR A 232 16.55 23.49 10.50
C THR A 232 16.29 22.07 10.98
N ARG A 233 16.32 21.08 10.07
CA ARG A 233 16.12 19.67 10.39
C ARG A 233 17.44 18.89 10.33
N PRO A 234 17.70 17.99 11.29
CA PRO A 234 18.82 17.06 11.22
C PRO A 234 18.49 15.91 10.27
N VAL A 235 19.10 15.86 9.09
CA VAL A 235 18.78 14.89 8.04
C VAL A 235 19.94 13.93 7.75
N ILE A 236 19.66 12.63 7.66
CA ILE A 236 20.54 11.64 7.02
C ILE A 236 19.79 11.02 5.83
N ARG A 237 20.41 11.01 4.65
CA ARG A 237 19.87 10.38 3.43
C ARG A 237 20.67 9.15 3.05
N LEU A 238 20.06 7.98 3.13
CA LEU A 238 20.60 6.71 2.63
C LEU A 238 19.93 6.41 1.29
N GLN A 239 20.44 7.01 0.22
CA GLN A 239 19.82 6.98 -1.11
C GLN A 239 19.65 5.55 -1.64
N GLU A 240 20.67 4.70 -1.47
CA GLU A 240 20.63 3.30 -1.92
C GLU A 240 19.54 2.47 -1.23
N LYS A 241 19.08 2.91 -0.05
CA LYS A 241 18.04 2.24 0.74
C LYS A 241 16.69 2.95 0.70
N ASN A 242 16.60 4.09 -0.02
CA ASN A 242 15.45 4.99 -0.02
C ASN A 242 15.01 5.42 1.39
N ILE A 243 15.97 5.69 2.29
CA ILE A 243 15.70 6.10 3.67
C ILE A 243 16.11 7.55 3.87
N ILE A 244 15.23 8.33 4.51
CA ILE A 244 15.53 9.64 5.06
C ILE A 244 15.25 9.56 6.56
N LEU A 245 16.25 9.85 7.38
CA LEU A 245 16.10 9.95 8.83
C LEU A 245 16.06 11.43 9.20
N THR A 246 15.03 11.82 9.93
CA THR A 246 14.86 13.15 10.49
C THR A 246 14.10 13.05 11.82
N ARG A 247 14.13 14.11 12.62
CA ARG A 247 13.30 14.24 13.82
C ARG A 247 11.98 14.93 13.46
N ILE A 248 10.87 14.44 14.03
CA ILE A 248 9.56 15.10 13.94
C ILE A 248 9.64 16.48 14.60
N ASN A 249 10.29 16.55 15.77
CA ASN A 249 10.58 17.80 16.46
C ASN A 249 12.10 18.03 16.49
N PRO A 250 12.66 18.91 15.63
CA PRO A 250 14.09 19.06 15.44
C PRO A 250 14.78 20.01 16.43
N LEU A 251 14.21 20.22 17.63
CA LEU A 251 14.83 21.01 18.71
C LEU A 251 16.21 20.49 19.12
#